data_AF-A0A225DZ99-F1
#
_entry.id   AF-A0A225DZ99-F1
#
_cell.length_a   1.000
_cell.length_b   1.000
_cell.length_c   1.000
_cell.angle_alpha   90.00
_cell.angle_beta   90.00
_cell.angle_gamma   90.00
#
_symmetry.space_group_name_H-M   'P 1'
#
loop_
_entity.id
_entity.type
_entity.pdbx_description
1 polymer ?
#
loop_
_entity_poly.entity_id
_entity_poly.type
_entity_poly.pdbx_seq_one_letter_code
_entity_poly.pdbx_strand_id
1 'polypeptide(L)'
;MTHTDQEDTTTTPAAHPEHAHAPAATTEAAPESFKTLAEHVRDALAGSAPVDLKDLKKALKTAGVPLSGKKKVTDEDIAATVQAETQAGHVFQAASGKGGDQRYWAKDEAKQVRDELLTHAGDPKPLAALVKAVSKPLKAEPSFVEGVVRELITSAQLHEHPAKKEGGDARYSTSAPPPPPPPPAPLDQVLQGILAESTEPLTLKDLVGQIPTLHKPKGKGPALDEFQSKVLEALGEEVQNGRAYRNKSGKDGAERFWSKDELVPAREKVLELAAKPLAIEALKKAAAKALKTDPAFAESVIQGLVSNGQLHEHPSKKGPLLAADKHVPPPEILWYETKANKKDFDKLQKAVADLVAKAGKTIEDVLQALREKVSPAAHPHHETAHTPPDHEHAASHGQPEHTPAAPATSHAALRDAIHEAYDNLCLFEEFRHKMVEIPRLYHETAKHVHGLKVADFHNELEKLNTERKLELHKLSEVHMAKERNLAIERDDRLYYYVMWK
;
A
#
# COMPACT_ATOMS: atom_id res chain seq x y z
N MET A 1 38.96 -6.94 -13.95
CA MET A 1 39.77 -5.71 -13.95
C MET A 1 40.15 -5.43 -12.51
N THR A 2 41.33 -5.89 -12.13
CA THR A 2 41.91 -5.83 -10.79
C THR A 2 42.89 -4.68 -10.75
N HIS A 3 42.65 -3.66 -9.93
CA HIS A 3 43.68 -2.69 -9.56
C HIS A 3 44.17 -3.03 -8.15
N THR A 4 45.45 -3.38 -8.10
CA THR A 4 46.26 -3.60 -6.92
C THR A 4 47.19 -2.39 -6.87
N ASP A 5 47.11 -1.58 -5.81
CA ASP A 5 48.14 -0.60 -5.52
C ASP A 5 48.72 -0.88 -4.14
N GLN A 6 50.03 -1.02 -4.16
CA GLN A 6 50.94 -1.44 -3.12
C GLN A 6 51.91 -0.27 -2.97
N GLU A 7 51.94 0.41 -1.83
CA GLU A 7 53.00 1.38 -1.55
C GLU A 7 53.68 1.05 -0.22
N ASP A 8 54.87 0.49 -0.38
CA ASP A 8 55.98 0.42 0.57
C ASP A 8 56.64 1.80 0.66
N THR A 9 56.93 2.29 1.86
CA THR A 9 58.17 3.07 2.09
C THR A 9 58.65 2.89 3.53
N THR A 10 59.76 2.18 3.65
CA THR A 10 60.66 2.12 4.80
C THR A 10 61.67 3.26 4.69
N THR A 11 61.91 4.06 5.72
CA THR A 11 63.13 4.88 5.81
C THR A 11 63.57 5.08 7.25
N THR A 12 64.64 4.37 7.61
CA THR A 12 65.53 4.64 8.75
C THR A 12 66.55 5.71 8.34
N PRO A 13 67.07 6.50 9.30
CA PRO A 13 68.52 6.74 9.28
C PRO A 13 69.17 6.60 10.65
N ALA A 14 70.31 5.93 10.64
CA ALA A 14 71.30 5.89 11.72
C ALA A 14 72.32 7.02 11.53
N ALA A 15 72.74 7.66 12.62
CA ALA A 15 74.04 8.35 12.71
C ALA A 15 74.46 8.53 14.19
N HIS A 16 75.52 7.80 14.58
CA HIS A 16 76.56 8.24 15.54
C HIS A 16 77.61 9.04 14.74
N PRO A 17 78.50 9.89 15.32
CA PRO A 17 79.29 9.71 16.56
C PRO A 17 79.31 11.00 17.43
N GLU A 18 79.96 11.14 18.59
CA GLU A 18 81.41 11.35 18.77
C GLU A 18 81.74 11.50 20.28
N HIS A 19 82.90 11.00 20.68
CA HIS A 19 83.47 11.09 22.03
C HIS A 19 84.04 12.48 22.32
N ALA A 20 83.78 13.03 23.51
CA ALA A 20 84.59 14.08 24.12
C ALA A 20 84.81 13.82 25.62
N HIS A 21 86.07 13.93 26.04
CA HIS A 21 86.58 13.70 27.39
C HIS A 21 86.38 14.91 28.31
N ALA A 22 85.97 14.63 29.57
CA ALA A 22 86.35 15.27 30.85
C ALA A 22 85.97 16.76 31.08
N PRO A 23 85.72 17.25 32.33
CA PRO A 23 86.42 16.89 33.57
C PRO A 23 85.54 16.57 34.80
N ALA A 24 86.18 15.95 35.78
CA ALA A 24 85.67 15.74 37.12
C ALA A 24 85.30 17.08 37.79
N ALA A 25 84.04 17.21 38.20
CA ALA A 25 83.55 18.32 39.00
C ALA A 25 83.16 17.81 40.40
N THR A 26 83.69 18.55 41.37
CA THR A 26 83.61 18.41 42.81
C THR A 26 82.16 18.27 43.30
N THR A 27 81.93 17.30 44.19
CA THR A 27 80.65 17.04 44.86
C THR A 27 80.33 18.17 45.85
N GLU A 28 79.63 19.20 45.39
CA GLU A 28 78.97 20.20 46.24
C GLU A 28 77.57 19.66 46.59
N ALA A 29 77.27 19.55 47.89
CA ALA A 29 76.01 19.00 48.37
C ALA A 29 74.84 19.84 47.85
N ALA A 30 74.00 19.24 47.00
CA ALA A 30 72.82 19.88 46.45
C ALA A 30 71.89 20.38 47.57
N PRO A 31 71.36 21.62 47.48
CA PRO A 31 70.36 22.08 48.43
C PRO A 31 69.14 21.16 48.35
N GLU A 32 68.63 20.73 49.51
CA GLU A 32 67.41 19.91 49.61
C GLU A 32 66.29 20.56 48.79
N SER A 33 65.89 19.93 47.68
CA SER A 33 64.86 20.47 46.80
C SER A 33 63.51 20.41 47.52
N PHE A 34 62.99 21.56 47.93
CA PHE A 34 61.64 21.66 48.47
C PHE A 34 60.63 21.24 47.40
N LYS A 35 59.80 20.24 47.70
CA LYS A 35 58.71 19.82 46.82
C LYS A 35 57.71 20.94 46.64
N THR A 36 57.25 21.11 45.41
CA THR A 36 56.16 22.03 45.07
C THR A 36 54.82 21.49 45.57
N LEU A 37 53.81 22.36 45.68
CA LEU A 37 52.44 21.93 46.03
C LEU A 37 51.89 20.92 45.02
N ALA A 38 52.20 21.10 43.73
CA ALA A 38 51.82 20.16 42.66
C ALA A 38 52.42 18.75 42.89
N GLU A 39 53.69 18.66 43.27
CA GLU A 39 54.33 17.38 43.59
C GLU A 39 53.72 16.73 44.83
N HIS A 40 53.40 17.51 45.86
CA HIS A 40 52.69 17.01 47.03
C HIS A 40 51.27 16.53 46.70
N VAL A 41 50.56 17.20 45.79
CA VAL A 41 49.25 16.76 45.30
C VAL A 41 49.39 15.45 44.52
N ARG A 42 50.35 15.35 43.58
CA ARG A 42 50.62 14.12 42.83
C ARG A 42 50.98 12.95 43.75
N ASP A 43 51.85 13.17 44.73
CA ASP A 43 52.26 12.15 45.70
C ASP A 43 51.08 11.70 46.59
N ALA A 44 50.26 12.65 47.04
CA ALA A 44 49.06 12.35 47.85
C ALA A 44 48.02 11.54 47.06
N LEU A 45 47.95 11.77 45.74
CA LEU A 45 47.05 11.08 44.81
C LEU A 45 47.64 9.82 44.18
N ALA A 46 48.93 9.52 44.42
CA ALA A 46 49.60 8.33 43.88
C ALA A 46 49.04 7.01 44.45
N GLY A 47 48.26 7.09 45.54
CA GLY A 47 47.47 5.97 46.07
C GLY A 47 46.40 5.50 45.07
N SER A 48 46.02 4.22 45.16
CA SER A 48 45.12 3.57 44.20
C SER A 48 43.62 3.80 44.47
N ALA A 49 43.24 4.83 45.22
CA ALA A 49 41.85 5.08 45.55
C ALA A 49 41.51 6.57 45.37
N PRO A 50 40.36 6.91 44.76
CA PRO A 50 39.90 8.28 44.66
C PRO A 50 39.69 8.91 46.03
N VAL A 51 40.26 10.09 46.24
CA VAL A 51 40.10 10.86 47.48
C VAL A 51 39.26 12.10 47.20
N ASP A 52 38.39 12.46 48.14
CA ASP A 52 37.70 13.75 48.07
C ASP A 52 38.66 14.89 48.48
N LEU A 53 38.21 16.15 48.30
CA LEU A 53 39.03 17.31 48.65
C LEU A 53 39.40 17.35 50.16
N LYS A 54 38.56 16.80 51.03
CA LYS A 54 38.77 16.80 52.48
C LYS A 54 39.87 15.81 52.88
N ASP A 55 39.87 14.63 52.28
CA ASP A 55 40.87 13.60 52.47
C ASP A 55 42.20 13.99 51.80
N LEU A 56 42.16 14.64 50.64
CA LEU A 56 43.36 15.22 50.02
C LEU A 56 44.03 16.25 50.94
N LYS A 57 43.27 17.16 51.55
CA LYS A 57 43.79 18.11 52.55
C LYS A 57 44.45 17.39 53.73
N LYS A 58 43.84 16.31 54.22
CA LYS A 58 44.41 15.50 55.31
C LYS A 58 45.72 14.83 54.89
N ALA A 59 45.81 14.32 53.67
CA ALA A 59 47.03 13.75 53.10
C ALA A 59 48.15 14.80 52.96
N LEU A 60 47.84 15.98 52.39
CA LEU A 60 48.78 17.09 52.26
C LEU A 60 49.30 17.57 53.61
N LYS A 61 48.43 17.68 54.62
CA LYS A 61 48.84 18.00 56.00
C LYS A 61 49.81 16.97 56.58
N THR A 62 49.56 15.70 56.31
CA THR A 62 50.43 14.58 56.76
C THR A 62 51.78 14.62 56.05
N ALA A 63 51.81 15.07 54.79
CA ALA A 63 53.03 15.28 54.01
C ALA A 63 53.82 16.56 54.38
N GLY A 64 53.39 17.29 55.41
CA GLY A 64 54.10 18.48 55.90
C GLY A 64 53.73 19.78 55.19
N VAL A 65 52.70 19.80 54.34
CA VAL A 65 52.23 21.04 53.69
C VAL A 65 51.61 21.96 54.75
N PRO A 66 52.07 23.23 54.89
CA PRO A 66 51.60 24.13 55.93
C PRO A 66 50.18 24.63 55.61
N LEU A 67 49.17 24.00 56.21
CA LEU A 67 47.76 24.43 56.07
C LEU A 67 47.35 25.50 57.09
N SER A 68 48.23 25.86 58.03
CA SER A 68 47.99 26.89 59.05
C SER A 68 49.22 27.78 59.27
N GLY A 69 49.02 29.01 59.73
CA GLY A 69 50.07 30.00 59.96
C GLY A 69 50.14 31.13 58.90
N LYS A 70 51.18 31.97 58.99
CA LYS A 70 51.35 33.17 58.13
C LYS A 70 51.68 32.86 56.65
N LYS A 71 52.21 31.66 56.36
CA LYS A 71 52.52 31.16 55.01
C LYS A 71 51.72 29.88 54.73
N LYS A 72 50.41 29.93 54.94
CA LYS A 72 49.53 28.77 54.75
C LYS A 72 49.14 28.59 53.29
N VAL A 73 49.03 27.34 52.86
CA VAL A 73 48.32 26.97 51.63
C VAL A 73 46.83 26.97 51.93
N THR A 74 46.05 27.73 51.15
CA THR A 74 44.61 27.84 51.32
C THR A 74 43.87 26.72 50.59
N ASP A 75 42.58 26.56 50.91
CA ASP A 75 41.70 25.63 50.20
C ASP A 75 41.58 25.99 48.71
N GLU A 76 41.61 27.29 48.40
CA GLU A 76 41.60 27.84 47.04
C GLU A 76 42.90 27.49 46.31
N ASP A 77 44.06 27.58 46.96
CA ASP A 77 45.35 27.20 46.36
C ASP A 77 45.39 25.70 46.03
N ILE A 78 44.84 24.84 46.90
CA ILE A 78 44.75 23.40 46.65
C ILE A 78 43.80 23.13 45.48
N ALA A 79 42.60 23.72 45.47
CA ALA A 79 41.63 23.53 44.40
C ALA A 79 42.18 24.01 43.04
N ALA A 80 42.82 25.18 43.01
CA ALA A 80 43.47 25.73 41.82
C ALA A 80 44.62 24.83 41.33
N THR A 81 45.45 24.32 42.24
CA THR A 81 46.56 23.41 41.88
C THR A 81 46.02 22.09 41.32
N VAL A 82 45.00 21.51 41.96
CA VAL A 82 44.35 20.27 41.49
C VAL A 82 43.71 20.47 40.11
N GLN A 83 43.05 21.61 39.89
CA GLN A 83 42.50 21.97 38.58
C GLN A 83 43.60 22.14 37.53
N ALA A 84 44.74 22.76 37.86
CA ALA A 84 45.88 22.90 36.96
C ALA A 84 46.50 21.55 36.60
N GLU A 85 46.73 20.68 37.58
CA GLU A 85 47.22 19.31 37.35
C GLU A 85 46.19 18.46 36.56
N THR A 86 44.90 18.76 36.70
CA THR A 86 43.84 18.13 35.90
C THR A 86 43.90 18.57 34.44
N GLN A 87 44.11 19.86 34.19
CA GLN A 87 44.32 20.39 32.83
C GLN A 87 45.62 19.87 32.21
N ALA A 88 46.65 19.63 33.01
CA ALA A 88 47.90 19.02 32.58
C ALA A 88 47.81 17.49 32.35
N GLY A 89 46.69 16.85 32.72
CA GLY A 89 46.49 15.40 32.59
C GLY A 89 47.29 14.56 33.60
N HIS A 90 47.76 15.17 34.69
CA HIS A 90 48.46 14.49 35.78
C HIS A 90 47.53 14.03 36.90
N VAL A 91 46.38 14.69 37.03
CA VAL A 91 45.32 14.36 37.98
C VAL A 91 44.02 14.20 37.21
N PHE A 92 43.17 13.28 37.66
CA PHE A 92 41.86 13.07 37.09
C PHE A 92 40.80 13.42 38.13
N GLN A 93 39.67 13.97 37.68
CA GLN A 93 38.56 14.34 38.54
C GLN A 93 37.23 13.82 37.99
N ALA A 94 36.35 13.33 38.87
CA ALA A 94 34.97 13.01 38.55
C ALA A 94 34.06 13.28 39.75
N ALA A 95 32.80 13.60 39.46
CA ALA A 95 31.77 13.71 40.48
C ALA A 95 31.37 12.31 40.97
N SER A 96 31.25 12.13 42.29
CA SER A 96 30.75 10.89 42.90
C SER A 96 29.22 10.78 42.75
N GLY A 97 28.73 10.60 41.53
CA GLY A 97 27.29 10.45 41.26
C GLY A 97 26.50 11.77 41.31
N LYS A 98 25.16 11.66 41.32
CA LYS A 98 24.24 12.81 41.22
C LYS A 98 24.27 13.65 42.50
N GLY A 99 25.10 14.71 42.51
CA GLY A 99 25.27 15.64 43.63
C GLY A 99 26.34 15.21 44.64
N GLY A 100 27.20 14.25 44.31
CA GLY A 100 28.31 13.87 45.18
C GLY A 100 29.53 14.78 45.04
N ASP A 101 30.39 14.74 46.05
CA ASP A 101 31.66 15.47 46.07
C ASP A 101 32.56 15.05 44.90
N GLN A 102 33.36 16.01 44.40
CA GLN A 102 34.40 15.70 43.43
C GLN A 102 35.50 14.87 44.09
N ARG A 103 35.93 13.82 43.38
CA ARG A 103 37.05 12.96 43.77
C ARG A 103 38.19 13.14 42.80
N TYR A 104 39.41 12.97 43.32
CA TYR A 104 40.67 13.16 42.61
C TYR A 104 41.55 11.92 42.76
N TRP A 105 42.32 11.60 41.72
CA TRP A 105 43.27 10.47 41.73
C TRP A 105 44.36 10.65 40.65
N ALA A 106 45.53 10.01 40.80
CA ALA A 106 46.70 10.28 39.94
C ALA A 106 46.82 9.37 38.69
N LYS A 107 46.22 8.18 38.70
CA LYS A 107 46.17 7.30 37.52
C LYS A 107 44.88 7.58 36.76
N ASP A 108 44.79 7.35 35.46
CA ASP A 108 43.48 7.45 34.81
C ASP A 108 42.61 6.22 35.18
N GLU A 109 42.08 6.13 36.41
CA GLU A 109 41.14 5.08 36.80
C GLU A 109 39.93 5.05 35.87
N ALA A 110 39.51 6.20 35.31
CA ALA A 110 38.48 6.21 34.29
C ALA A 110 38.95 5.47 33.02
N LYS A 111 40.21 5.60 32.59
CA LYS A 111 40.78 4.76 31.51
C LYS A 111 40.81 3.28 31.90
N GLN A 112 41.23 2.93 33.11
CA GLN A 112 41.23 1.52 33.53
C GLN A 112 39.81 0.93 33.56
N VAL A 113 38.84 1.67 34.08
CA VAL A 113 37.42 1.31 34.06
C VAL A 113 36.91 1.24 32.62
N ARG A 114 37.27 2.17 31.73
CA ARG A 114 36.93 2.13 30.30
C ARG A 114 37.48 0.86 29.63
N ASP A 115 38.77 0.60 29.78
CA ASP A 115 39.45 -0.56 29.18
C ASP A 115 38.82 -1.88 29.66
N GLU A 116 38.53 -2.01 30.95
CA GLU A 116 37.85 -3.18 31.54
C GLU A 116 36.37 -3.30 31.11
N LEU A 117 35.64 -2.18 31.04
CA LEU A 117 34.26 -2.16 30.53
C LEU A 117 34.22 -2.64 29.08
N LEU A 118 35.10 -2.11 28.21
CA LEU A 118 35.18 -2.51 26.81
C LEU A 118 35.57 -3.99 26.67
N THR A 119 36.48 -4.48 27.51
CA THR A 119 36.86 -5.91 27.57
C THR A 119 35.68 -6.79 27.97
N HIS A 120 34.89 -6.38 28.97
CA HIS A 120 33.74 -7.15 29.43
C HIS A 120 32.49 -7.00 28.55
N ALA A 121 32.41 -5.97 27.72
CA ALA A 121 31.29 -5.67 26.84
C ALA A 121 31.39 -6.29 25.43
N GLY A 122 32.27 -7.28 25.22
CA GLY A 122 32.35 -8.03 23.95
C GLY A 122 31.03 -8.71 23.55
N ASP A 123 30.18 -9.06 24.53
CA ASP A 123 28.82 -9.55 24.31
C ASP A 123 27.79 -8.66 25.02
N PRO A 124 26.55 -8.51 24.50
CA PRO A 124 25.50 -7.74 25.15
C PRO A 124 25.17 -8.23 26.56
N LYS A 125 25.41 -7.41 27.59
CA LYS A 125 25.16 -7.73 29.01
C LYS A 125 24.32 -6.67 29.71
N PRO A 126 23.47 -7.03 30.70
CA PRO A 126 22.77 -6.05 31.52
C PRO A 126 23.75 -5.11 32.24
N LEU A 127 23.36 -3.85 32.46
CA LEU A 127 24.20 -2.84 33.13
C LEU A 127 24.76 -3.33 34.47
N ALA A 128 23.90 -3.90 35.33
CA ALA A 128 24.29 -4.40 36.63
C ALA A 128 25.38 -5.49 36.56
N ALA A 129 25.41 -6.29 35.50
CA ALA A 129 26.43 -7.31 35.30
C ALA A 129 27.78 -6.69 34.89
N LEU A 130 27.77 -5.67 34.02
CA LEU A 130 28.98 -4.94 33.63
C LEU A 130 29.57 -4.16 34.82
N VAL A 131 28.73 -3.41 35.53
CA VAL A 131 29.13 -2.65 36.72
C VAL A 131 29.74 -3.58 37.76
N LYS A 132 29.12 -4.73 38.04
CA LYS A 132 29.64 -5.72 38.99
C LYS A 132 30.96 -6.37 38.52
N ALA A 133 31.10 -6.63 37.23
CA ALA A 133 32.31 -7.22 36.65
C ALA A 133 33.53 -6.30 36.79
N VAL A 134 33.33 -4.97 36.67
CA VAL A 134 34.42 -3.98 36.72
C VAL A 134 34.65 -3.40 38.12
N SER A 135 33.58 -3.10 38.88
CA SER A 135 33.70 -2.52 40.24
C SER A 135 34.42 -3.43 41.23
N LYS A 136 34.21 -4.74 41.16
CA LYS A 136 34.81 -5.71 42.09
C LYS A 136 36.35 -5.83 41.96
N PRO A 137 36.93 -6.07 40.77
CA PRO A 137 38.39 -6.19 40.63
C PRO A 137 39.11 -4.85 40.83
N LEU A 138 38.52 -3.74 40.39
CA LEU A 138 39.13 -2.41 40.51
C LEU A 138 38.85 -1.71 41.84
N LYS A 139 37.98 -2.28 42.69
CA LYS A 139 37.44 -1.63 43.90
C LYS A 139 36.81 -0.25 43.61
N ALA A 140 36.34 -0.07 42.37
CA ALA A 140 35.68 1.16 41.93
C ALA A 140 34.25 1.21 42.48
N GLU A 141 33.79 2.41 42.80
CA GLU A 141 32.42 2.61 43.29
C GLU A 141 31.41 2.37 42.13
N PRO A 142 30.29 1.65 42.35
CA PRO A 142 29.36 1.33 41.28
C PRO A 142 28.80 2.53 40.51
N SER A 143 28.47 3.63 41.19
CA SER A 143 27.95 4.83 40.52
C SER A 143 28.99 5.54 39.64
N PHE A 144 30.28 5.47 40.01
CA PHE A 144 31.38 5.90 39.14
C PHE A 144 31.46 5.06 37.86
N VAL A 145 31.41 3.73 37.99
CA VAL A 145 31.43 2.82 36.82
C VAL A 145 30.22 3.07 35.91
N GLU A 146 29.02 3.30 36.47
CA GLU A 146 27.84 3.69 35.70
C GLU A 146 28.03 5.03 34.97
N GLY A 147 28.70 5.99 35.60
CA GLY A 147 29.09 7.25 34.96
C GLY A 147 29.96 7.03 33.73
N VAL A 148 30.98 6.18 33.85
CA VAL A 148 31.85 5.81 32.73
C VAL A 148 31.09 5.05 31.63
N VAL A 149 30.13 4.18 31.99
CA VAL A 149 29.26 3.53 31.00
C VAL A 149 28.48 4.56 30.18
N ARG A 150 27.91 5.59 30.82
CA ARG A 150 27.19 6.67 30.11
C ARG A 150 28.12 7.49 29.22
N GLU A 151 29.35 7.73 29.65
CA GLU A 151 30.39 8.36 28.82
C GLU A 151 30.66 7.52 27.57
N LEU A 152 30.88 6.22 27.71
CA LEU A 152 31.14 5.30 26.60
C LEU A 152 29.95 5.20 25.63
N ILE A 153 28.71 5.31 26.13
CA ILE A 153 27.51 5.39 25.28
C ILE A 153 27.49 6.70 24.50
N THR A 154 27.78 7.82 25.19
CA THR A 154 27.80 9.16 24.57
C THR A 154 28.89 9.27 23.50
N SER A 155 30.03 8.60 23.69
CA SER A 155 31.14 8.53 22.73
C SER A 155 30.98 7.44 21.68
N ALA A 156 29.86 6.72 21.65
CA ALA A 156 29.56 5.62 20.75
C ALA A 156 30.58 4.46 20.77
N GLN A 157 31.28 4.27 21.89
CA GLN A 157 32.17 3.13 22.13
C GLN A 157 31.43 1.94 22.76
N LEU A 158 30.25 2.20 23.34
CA LEU A 158 29.35 1.20 23.88
C LEU A 158 27.94 1.48 23.34
N HIS A 159 27.26 0.44 22.91
CA HIS A 159 25.92 0.52 22.32
C HIS A 159 24.90 -0.16 23.21
N GLU A 160 23.70 0.42 23.26
CA GLU A 160 22.54 -0.17 23.91
C GLU A 160 21.83 -1.14 22.96
N HIS A 161 21.49 -2.32 23.47
CA HIS A 161 20.77 -3.38 22.77
C HIS A 161 19.41 -3.62 23.43
N PRO A 162 18.40 -3.97 22.62
CA PRO A 162 17.11 -4.37 23.16
C PRO A 162 17.24 -5.59 24.06
N ALA A 163 16.39 -5.65 25.08
CA ALA A 163 16.31 -6.79 25.95
C ALA A 163 15.94 -8.08 25.19
N LYS A 164 16.45 -9.22 25.66
CA LYS A 164 16.17 -10.54 25.04
C LYS A 164 14.69 -10.95 25.13
N LYS A 165 13.95 -10.35 26.07
CA LYS A 165 12.52 -10.55 26.27
C LYS A 165 11.87 -9.18 26.38
N GLU A 166 10.64 -9.08 25.88
CA GLU A 166 9.81 -7.89 26.04
C GLU A 166 9.68 -7.55 27.53
N GLY A 167 10.02 -6.31 27.90
CA GLY A 167 10.05 -5.84 29.29
C GLY A 167 11.32 -6.17 30.11
N GLY A 168 12.37 -6.74 29.50
CA GLY A 168 13.66 -6.92 30.20
C GLY A 168 14.52 -5.66 30.22
N ASP A 169 15.58 -5.67 31.04
CA ASP A 169 16.57 -4.58 31.09
C ASP A 169 17.38 -4.48 29.80
N ALA A 170 17.74 -3.24 29.44
CA ALA A 170 18.67 -2.93 28.37
C ALA A 170 20.02 -3.63 28.57
N ARG A 171 20.65 -4.02 27.45
CA ARG A 171 21.95 -4.69 27.45
C ARG A 171 22.96 -3.84 26.71
N TYR A 172 24.23 -3.92 27.07
CA TYR A 172 25.27 -3.07 26.50
C TYR A 172 26.41 -3.91 25.94
N SER A 173 26.91 -3.53 24.76
CA SER A 173 28.04 -4.17 24.07
C SER A 173 28.88 -3.16 23.29
N THR A 174 30.12 -3.51 22.96
CA THR A 174 30.97 -2.73 22.03
C THR A 174 30.56 -2.87 20.56
N SER A 175 29.75 -3.87 20.22
CA SER A 175 29.19 -4.03 18.87
C SER A 175 27.89 -3.26 18.75
N ALA A 176 27.70 -2.52 17.65
CA ALA A 176 26.40 -1.89 17.38
C ALA A 176 25.28 -2.95 17.32
N PRO A 177 24.06 -2.64 17.80
CA PRO A 177 22.92 -3.52 17.61
C PRO A 177 22.75 -3.79 16.11
N PRO A 178 22.40 -5.03 15.71
CA PRO A 178 22.04 -5.29 14.33
C PRO A 178 20.91 -4.34 13.94
N PRO A 179 20.91 -3.82 12.70
CA PRO A 179 19.82 -2.99 12.24
C PRO A 179 18.50 -3.72 12.49
N PRO A 180 17.44 -3.01 12.95
CA PRO A 180 16.15 -3.64 13.13
C PRO A 180 15.77 -4.34 11.82
N PRO A 181 15.21 -5.56 11.88
CA PRO A 181 14.77 -6.23 10.67
C PRO A 181 13.82 -5.30 9.93
N PRO A 182 13.87 -5.26 8.58
CA PRO A 182 12.94 -4.44 7.82
C PRO A 182 11.50 -4.78 8.25
N PRO A 183 10.61 -3.78 8.35
CA PRO A 183 9.22 -4.04 8.67
C PRO A 183 8.68 -5.09 7.67
N PRO A 184 7.86 -6.04 8.14
CA PRO A 184 7.32 -7.07 7.26
C PRO A 184 6.51 -6.40 6.14
N ALA A 185 6.62 -6.93 4.92
CA ALA A 185 5.96 -6.35 3.76
C ALA A 185 4.43 -6.25 3.99
N PRO A 186 3.78 -5.17 3.52
CA PRO A 186 2.32 -5.07 3.55
C PRO A 186 1.64 -6.32 2.95
N LEU A 187 0.50 -6.72 3.52
CA LEU A 187 -0.17 -7.98 3.16
C LEU A 187 -0.51 -8.05 1.67
N ASP A 188 -0.92 -6.93 1.07
CA ASP A 188 -1.16 -6.73 -0.36
C ASP A 188 0.08 -7.06 -1.20
N GLN A 189 1.27 -6.58 -0.82
CA GLN A 189 2.51 -6.87 -1.54
C GLN A 189 2.88 -8.35 -1.45
N VAL A 190 2.67 -8.98 -0.28
CA VAL A 190 2.89 -10.42 -0.11
C VAL A 190 1.93 -11.21 -1.02
N LEU A 191 0.65 -10.83 -1.05
CA LEU A 191 -0.35 -11.48 -1.91
C LEU A 191 -0.02 -11.31 -3.39
N GLN A 192 0.40 -10.12 -3.82
CA GLN A 192 0.84 -9.89 -5.20
C GLN A 192 2.04 -10.76 -5.56
N GLY A 193 3.03 -10.87 -4.69
CA GLY A 193 4.19 -11.75 -4.89
C GLY A 193 3.76 -13.21 -5.08
N ILE A 194 2.91 -13.72 -4.18
CA ILE A 194 2.39 -15.10 -4.27
C ILE A 194 1.60 -15.31 -5.57
N LEU A 195 0.73 -14.37 -5.93
CA LEU A 195 -0.07 -14.47 -7.15
C LEU A 195 0.76 -14.35 -8.43
N ALA A 196 1.83 -13.54 -8.42
CA ALA A 196 2.71 -13.35 -9.57
C ALA A 196 3.60 -14.58 -9.83
N GLU A 197 4.03 -15.26 -8.77
CA GLU A 197 4.82 -16.48 -8.85
C GLU A 197 3.97 -17.73 -9.16
N SER A 198 2.66 -17.68 -8.88
CA SER A 198 1.78 -18.81 -9.16
C SER A 198 1.54 -18.99 -10.66
N THR A 199 1.74 -20.23 -11.13
CA THR A 199 1.35 -20.66 -12.48
C THR A 199 -0.07 -21.20 -12.54
N GLU A 200 -0.74 -21.36 -11.40
CA GLU A 200 -2.07 -21.93 -11.31
C GLU A 200 -3.02 -21.07 -10.44
N PRO A 201 -4.33 -21.12 -10.70
CA PRO A 201 -5.36 -20.57 -9.83
C PRO A 201 -5.29 -21.09 -8.38
N LEU A 202 -4.98 -20.20 -7.41
CA LEU A 202 -4.84 -20.55 -6.00
C LEU A 202 -6.16 -20.40 -5.24
N THR A 203 -6.49 -21.35 -4.35
CA THR A 203 -7.61 -21.18 -3.41
C THR A 203 -7.22 -20.26 -2.25
N LEU A 204 -8.20 -19.72 -1.51
CA LEU A 204 -7.94 -18.95 -0.28
C LEU A 204 -7.07 -19.74 0.72
N LYS A 205 -7.31 -21.05 0.83
CA LYS A 205 -6.53 -21.93 1.71
C LYS A 205 -5.07 -22.04 1.28
N ASP A 206 -4.82 -22.11 -0.03
CA ASP A 206 -3.46 -22.20 -0.57
C ASP A 206 -2.71 -20.88 -0.38
N LEU A 207 -3.37 -19.74 -0.62
CA LEU A 207 -2.83 -18.40 -0.38
C LEU A 207 -2.45 -18.21 1.09
N VAL A 208 -3.38 -18.52 2.00
CA VAL A 208 -3.14 -18.46 3.44
C VAL A 208 -2.04 -19.44 3.86
N GLY A 209 -1.90 -20.58 3.19
CA GLY A 209 -0.80 -21.52 3.38
C GLY A 209 0.57 -20.93 3.04
N GLN A 210 0.65 -20.17 1.94
CA GLN A 210 1.89 -19.61 1.39
C GLN A 210 2.34 -18.30 2.04
N ILE A 211 1.43 -17.54 2.68
CA ILE A 211 1.81 -16.32 3.41
C ILE A 211 2.87 -16.64 4.49
N PRO A 212 3.94 -15.83 4.67
CA PRO A 212 4.94 -16.05 5.70
C PRO A 212 4.36 -16.07 7.12
N THR A 213 4.97 -16.84 8.03
CA THR A 213 4.54 -16.98 9.43
C THR A 213 4.58 -15.67 10.21
N LEU A 214 5.40 -14.70 9.80
CA LEU A 214 5.44 -13.36 10.39
C LEU A 214 4.11 -12.61 10.27
N HIS A 215 3.28 -12.97 9.28
CA HIS A 215 1.95 -12.40 9.09
C HIS A 215 0.83 -13.24 9.72
N LYS A 216 1.09 -14.50 10.08
CA LYS A 216 0.07 -15.38 10.64
C LYS A 216 0.00 -15.23 12.16
N PRO A 217 -1.22 -15.07 12.73
CA PRO A 217 -1.36 -15.10 14.17
C PRO A 217 -0.90 -16.45 14.72
N LYS A 218 -0.15 -16.44 15.82
CA LYS A 218 0.27 -17.66 16.51
C LYS A 218 -0.94 -18.25 17.25
N GLY A 219 -1.53 -19.32 16.71
CA GLY A 219 -2.63 -20.03 17.37
C GLY A 219 -3.50 -20.83 16.40
N LYS A 220 -4.49 -21.54 16.95
CA LYS A 220 -5.62 -22.13 16.21
C LYS A 220 -6.92 -21.43 16.66
N GLY A 221 -7.94 -21.42 15.81
CA GLY A 221 -9.28 -20.90 16.16
C GLY A 221 -9.56 -19.50 15.59
N PRO A 222 -10.34 -18.65 16.30
CA PRO A 222 -10.96 -17.44 15.73
C PRO A 222 -9.98 -16.45 15.11
N ALA A 223 -8.73 -16.39 15.60
CA ALA A 223 -7.69 -15.55 15.02
C ALA A 223 -7.30 -15.95 13.58
N LEU A 224 -7.39 -17.25 13.23
CA LEU A 224 -7.14 -17.71 11.86
C LEU A 224 -8.28 -17.32 10.93
N ASP A 225 -9.53 -17.36 11.41
CA ASP A 225 -10.70 -17.00 10.62
C ASP A 225 -10.75 -15.48 10.35
N GLU A 226 -10.40 -14.67 11.37
CA GLU A 226 -10.18 -13.22 11.22
C GLU A 226 -9.07 -12.92 10.21
N PHE A 227 -7.98 -13.69 10.25
CA PHE A 227 -6.88 -13.54 9.28
C PHE A 227 -7.31 -13.92 7.86
N GLN A 228 -8.04 -15.02 7.69
CA GLN A 228 -8.60 -15.41 6.39
C GLN A 228 -9.54 -14.34 5.84
N SER A 229 -10.34 -13.70 6.70
CA SER A 229 -11.21 -12.60 6.32
C SER A 229 -10.42 -11.38 5.82
N LYS A 230 -9.32 -11.02 6.50
CA LYS A 230 -8.43 -9.94 6.05
C LYS A 230 -7.74 -10.25 4.73
N VAL A 231 -7.32 -11.49 4.53
CA VAL A 231 -6.75 -11.93 3.24
C VAL A 231 -7.80 -11.82 2.13
N LEU A 232 -9.04 -12.23 2.40
CA LEU A 232 -10.13 -12.13 1.44
C LEU A 232 -10.50 -10.68 1.10
N GLU A 233 -10.50 -9.79 2.10
CA GLU A 233 -10.70 -8.35 1.92
C GLU A 233 -9.61 -7.74 1.03
N ALA A 234 -8.33 -7.99 1.35
CA ALA A 234 -7.21 -7.54 0.54
C ALA A 234 -7.25 -8.10 -0.90
N LEU A 235 -7.61 -9.37 -1.08
CA LEU A 235 -7.83 -9.94 -2.41
C LEU A 235 -8.99 -9.27 -3.15
N GLY A 236 -10.05 -8.88 -2.45
CA GLY A 236 -11.16 -8.11 -3.01
C GLY A 236 -10.69 -6.77 -3.57
N GLU A 237 -9.85 -6.05 -2.83
CA GLU A 237 -9.22 -4.80 -3.31
C GLU A 237 -8.30 -5.04 -4.51
N GLU A 238 -7.48 -6.09 -4.49
CA GLU A 238 -6.63 -6.45 -5.63
C GLU A 238 -7.44 -6.79 -6.89
N VAL A 239 -8.59 -7.45 -6.72
CA VAL A 239 -9.54 -7.74 -7.80
C VAL A 239 -10.19 -6.46 -8.33
N GLN A 240 -10.64 -5.58 -7.43
CA GLN A 240 -11.23 -4.29 -7.81
C GLN A 240 -10.23 -3.40 -8.57
N ASN A 241 -8.95 -3.46 -8.18
CA ASN A 241 -7.86 -2.76 -8.82
C ASN A 241 -7.37 -3.43 -10.13
N GLY A 242 -7.91 -4.59 -10.50
CA GLY A 242 -7.53 -5.34 -11.69
C GLY A 242 -6.11 -5.92 -11.64
N ARG A 243 -5.54 -6.06 -10.44
CA ARG A 243 -4.23 -6.69 -10.19
C ARG A 243 -4.35 -8.18 -9.87
N ALA A 244 -5.51 -8.60 -9.43
CA ALA A 244 -5.90 -9.99 -9.29
C ALA A 244 -7.22 -10.24 -10.03
N TYR A 245 -7.51 -11.50 -10.28
CA TYR A 245 -8.78 -11.94 -10.84
C TYR A 245 -9.34 -13.04 -9.96
N ARG A 246 -10.66 -13.09 -9.86
CA ARG A 246 -11.39 -14.06 -9.05
C ARG A 246 -12.35 -14.86 -9.93
N ASN A 247 -12.32 -16.18 -9.81
CA ASN A 247 -13.29 -17.07 -10.45
C ASN A 247 -13.72 -18.20 -9.50
N LYS A 248 -14.98 -18.61 -9.60
CA LYS A 248 -15.50 -19.79 -8.88
C LYS A 248 -15.24 -21.06 -9.67
N SER A 249 -14.82 -22.12 -8.99
CA SER A 249 -14.58 -23.45 -9.58
C SER A 249 -15.91 -24.21 -9.77
N GLY A 250 -16.75 -23.77 -10.71
CA GLY A 250 -18.10 -24.32 -10.90
C GLY A 250 -19.16 -23.71 -9.97
N LYS A 251 -20.37 -24.31 -9.93
CA LYS A 251 -21.55 -23.73 -9.27
C LYS A 251 -21.38 -23.54 -7.75
N ASP A 252 -20.72 -24.50 -7.09
CA ASP A 252 -20.47 -24.52 -5.64
C ASP A 252 -18.98 -24.57 -5.29
N GLY A 253 -18.11 -24.26 -6.26
CA GLY A 253 -16.67 -24.36 -6.07
C GLY A 253 -16.08 -23.28 -5.19
N ALA A 254 -14.92 -23.59 -4.62
CA ALA A 254 -14.09 -22.60 -3.94
C ALA A 254 -13.72 -21.45 -4.89
N GLU A 255 -13.63 -20.25 -4.34
CA GLU A 255 -13.07 -19.10 -5.06
C GLU A 255 -11.58 -19.32 -5.27
N ARG A 256 -11.15 -19.07 -6.51
CA ARG A 256 -9.75 -19.12 -6.91
C ARG A 256 -9.30 -17.74 -7.35
N PHE A 257 -8.04 -17.43 -7.06
CA PHE A 257 -7.40 -16.15 -7.35
C PHE A 257 -6.12 -16.36 -8.15
N TRP A 258 -5.81 -15.41 -9.04
CA TRP A 258 -4.61 -15.42 -9.87
C TRP A 258 -4.23 -14.00 -10.33
N SER A 259 -3.01 -13.82 -10.83
CA SER A 259 -2.47 -12.51 -11.28
C SER A 259 -2.69 -12.19 -12.76
N LYS A 260 -2.94 -13.18 -13.61
CA LYS A 260 -3.10 -13.00 -15.06
C LYS A 260 -4.53 -13.20 -15.48
N ASP A 261 -5.09 -12.39 -16.37
CA ASP A 261 -6.43 -12.68 -16.91
C ASP A 261 -6.41 -13.97 -17.75
N GLU A 262 -6.50 -15.14 -17.12
CA GLU A 262 -6.64 -16.41 -17.83
C GLU A 262 -8.05 -16.58 -18.40
N LEU A 263 -9.00 -15.75 -17.97
CA LEU A 263 -10.37 -15.85 -18.42
C LEU A 263 -10.49 -15.43 -19.89
N VAL A 264 -9.76 -14.40 -20.32
CA VAL A 264 -9.71 -13.98 -21.73
C VAL A 264 -9.18 -15.08 -22.67
N PRO A 265 -7.95 -15.62 -22.50
CA PRO A 265 -7.45 -16.70 -23.34
C PRO A 265 -8.27 -17.99 -23.18
N ALA A 266 -8.83 -18.26 -21.99
CA ALA A 266 -9.75 -19.38 -21.82
C ALA A 266 -11.03 -19.22 -22.65
N ARG A 267 -11.64 -18.03 -22.64
CA ARG A 267 -12.81 -17.70 -23.46
C ARG A 267 -12.50 -17.85 -24.95
N GLU A 268 -11.39 -17.27 -25.42
CA GLU A 268 -10.96 -17.39 -26.82
C GLU A 268 -10.76 -18.85 -27.23
N LYS A 269 -10.14 -19.66 -26.38
CA LYS A 269 -9.93 -21.09 -26.66
C LYS A 269 -11.23 -21.87 -26.68
N VAL A 270 -12.16 -21.58 -25.78
CA VAL A 270 -13.50 -22.22 -25.78
C VAL A 270 -14.26 -21.85 -27.05
N LEU A 271 -14.22 -20.58 -27.47
CA LEU A 271 -14.83 -20.13 -28.73
C LEU A 271 -14.19 -20.81 -29.95
N GLU A 272 -12.86 -20.99 -29.96
CA GLU A 272 -12.15 -21.74 -31.01
C GLU A 272 -12.59 -23.21 -31.07
N LEU A 273 -12.71 -23.88 -29.92
CA LEU A 273 -13.21 -25.26 -29.83
C LEU A 273 -14.68 -25.37 -30.26
N ALA A 274 -15.49 -24.34 -29.94
CA ALA A 274 -16.88 -24.23 -30.32
C ALA A 274 -17.09 -23.69 -31.75
N ALA A 275 -16.04 -23.61 -32.57
CA ALA A 275 -16.18 -23.26 -34.00
C ALA A 275 -17.06 -24.28 -34.77
N LYS A 276 -17.27 -25.48 -34.21
CA LYS A 276 -18.26 -26.46 -34.68
C LYS A 276 -19.25 -26.75 -33.55
N PRO A 277 -20.54 -26.98 -33.87
CA PRO A 277 -21.52 -27.37 -32.86
C PRO A 277 -21.10 -28.64 -32.12
N LEU A 278 -20.92 -28.53 -30.81
CA LEU A 278 -20.52 -29.63 -29.92
C LEU A 278 -21.55 -29.81 -28.81
N ALA A 279 -21.78 -31.05 -28.39
CA ALA A 279 -22.56 -31.31 -27.18
C ALA A 279 -21.84 -30.71 -25.96
N ILE A 280 -22.61 -30.16 -25.00
CA ILE A 280 -22.07 -29.47 -23.83
C ILE A 280 -20.98 -30.29 -23.12
N GLU A 281 -21.22 -31.57 -22.85
CA GLU A 281 -20.26 -32.45 -22.18
C GLU A 281 -18.97 -32.68 -23.00
N ALA A 282 -19.08 -32.71 -24.33
CA ALA A 282 -17.92 -32.82 -25.21
C ALA A 282 -17.12 -31.51 -25.22
N LEU A 283 -17.79 -30.36 -25.24
CA LEU A 283 -17.16 -29.04 -25.18
C LEU A 283 -16.45 -28.82 -23.84
N LYS A 284 -17.09 -29.15 -22.71
CA LYS A 284 -16.49 -29.12 -21.37
C LYS A 284 -15.20 -29.94 -21.32
N LYS A 285 -15.24 -31.19 -21.79
CA LYS A 285 -14.07 -32.08 -21.79
C LYS A 285 -12.95 -31.59 -22.70
N ALA A 286 -13.30 -31.06 -23.88
CA ALA A 286 -12.34 -30.48 -24.81
C ALA A 286 -11.68 -29.22 -24.23
N ALA A 287 -12.48 -28.32 -23.65
CA ALA A 287 -12.01 -27.10 -23.00
C ALA A 287 -11.12 -27.39 -21.80
N ALA A 288 -11.55 -28.27 -20.89
CA ALA A 288 -10.75 -28.68 -19.73
C ALA A 288 -9.38 -29.25 -20.16
N LYS A 289 -9.37 -30.10 -21.19
CA LYS A 289 -8.14 -30.66 -21.75
C LYS A 289 -7.24 -29.60 -22.41
N ALA A 290 -7.82 -28.69 -23.19
CA ALA A 290 -7.07 -27.65 -23.89
C ALA A 290 -6.46 -26.62 -22.94
N LEU A 291 -7.19 -26.27 -21.88
CA LEU A 291 -6.79 -25.30 -20.87
C LEU A 291 -5.98 -25.90 -19.72
N LYS A 292 -5.81 -27.24 -19.69
CA LYS A 292 -5.16 -27.98 -18.59
C LYS A 292 -5.74 -27.63 -17.21
N THR A 293 -7.06 -27.47 -17.17
CA THR A 293 -7.80 -27.02 -15.99
C THR A 293 -8.85 -28.05 -15.58
N ASP A 294 -9.49 -27.85 -14.43
CA ASP A 294 -10.57 -28.73 -13.99
C ASP A 294 -11.85 -28.53 -14.83
N PRO A 295 -12.68 -29.58 -14.98
CA PRO A 295 -13.92 -29.49 -15.77
C PRO A 295 -14.91 -28.44 -15.25
N ALA A 296 -14.90 -28.12 -13.96
CA ALA A 296 -15.84 -27.18 -13.36
C ALA A 296 -15.48 -25.73 -13.73
N PHE A 297 -14.19 -25.41 -13.82
CA PHE A 297 -13.73 -24.13 -14.38
C PHE A 297 -14.07 -24.02 -15.88
N ALA A 298 -13.80 -25.05 -16.68
CA ALA A 298 -14.16 -25.03 -18.10
C ALA A 298 -15.68 -24.83 -18.30
N GLU A 299 -16.51 -25.45 -17.46
CA GLU A 299 -17.95 -25.23 -17.45
C GLU A 299 -18.34 -23.80 -17.10
N SER A 300 -17.71 -23.16 -16.10
CA SER A 300 -18.03 -21.78 -15.74
C SER A 300 -17.68 -20.80 -16.87
N VAL A 301 -16.58 -21.03 -17.59
CA VAL A 301 -16.22 -20.26 -18.79
C VAL A 301 -17.27 -20.42 -19.89
N ILE A 302 -17.72 -21.65 -20.16
CA ILE A 302 -18.76 -21.94 -21.15
C ILE A 302 -20.08 -21.25 -20.77
N GLN A 303 -20.52 -21.35 -19.51
CA GLN A 303 -21.75 -20.70 -19.03
C GLN A 303 -21.65 -19.18 -19.18
N GLY A 304 -20.50 -18.58 -18.82
CA GLY A 304 -20.27 -17.15 -19.01
C GLY A 304 -20.37 -16.72 -20.48
N LEU A 305 -19.82 -17.52 -21.40
CA LEU A 305 -19.94 -17.25 -22.84
C LEU A 305 -21.38 -17.39 -23.36
N VAL A 306 -22.16 -18.33 -22.83
CA VAL A 306 -23.60 -18.47 -23.16
C VAL A 306 -24.39 -17.27 -22.64
N SER A 307 -24.19 -16.87 -21.38
CA SER A 307 -24.86 -15.71 -20.79
C SER A 307 -24.51 -14.41 -21.49
N ASN A 308 -23.29 -14.28 -22.02
CA ASN A 308 -22.85 -13.12 -22.80
C ASN A 308 -23.30 -13.16 -24.27
N GLY A 309 -24.04 -14.20 -24.70
CA GLY A 309 -24.46 -14.36 -26.08
C GLY A 309 -23.32 -14.56 -27.08
N GLN A 310 -22.19 -15.12 -26.62
CA GLN A 310 -21.03 -15.46 -27.48
C GLN A 310 -21.03 -16.94 -27.88
N LEU A 311 -21.72 -17.79 -27.10
CA LEU A 311 -22.06 -19.17 -27.44
C LEU A 311 -23.58 -19.31 -27.55
N HIS A 312 -24.03 -20.00 -28.59
CA HIS A 312 -25.45 -20.19 -28.87
C HIS A 312 -25.82 -21.66 -28.84
N GLU A 313 -27.03 -21.94 -28.36
CA GLU A 313 -27.63 -23.27 -28.42
C GLU A 313 -28.25 -23.53 -29.80
N HIS A 314 -27.85 -24.64 -30.41
CA HIS A 314 -28.39 -25.13 -31.66
C HIS A 314 -29.23 -26.40 -31.43
N PRO A 315 -30.41 -26.51 -32.06
CA PRO A 315 -31.27 -27.67 -31.90
C PRO A 315 -30.64 -28.92 -32.51
N SER A 316 -30.69 -30.04 -31.80
CA SER A 316 -30.25 -31.35 -32.29
C SER A 316 -31.08 -32.47 -31.68
N LYS A 317 -31.25 -33.57 -32.42
CA LYS A 317 -32.00 -34.76 -32.00
C LYS A 317 -31.42 -35.44 -30.75
N LYS A 318 -30.16 -35.15 -30.41
CA LYS A 318 -29.42 -35.76 -29.29
C LYS A 318 -29.18 -34.79 -28.12
N GLY A 319 -29.89 -33.66 -28.07
CA GLY A 319 -29.73 -32.60 -27.07
C GLY A 319 -29.11 -31.31 -27.66
N PRO A 320 -29.08 -30.20 -26.90
CA PRO A 320 -28.56 -28.93 -27.38
C PRO A 320 -27.07 -29.00 -27.70
N LEU A 321 -26.67 -28.43 -28.83
CA LEU A 321 -25.27 -28.25 -29.22
C LEU A 321 -24.89 -26.78 -29.01
N LEU A 322 -23.68 -26.50 -28.52
CA LEU A 322 -23.15 -25.15 -28.40
C LEU A 322 -22.17 -24.85 -29.54
N ALA A 323 -22.27 -23.64 -30.12
CA ALA A 323 -21.31 -23.13 -31.09
C ALA A 323 -21.05 -21.62 -30.90
N ALA A 324 -19.84 -21.17 -31.27
CA ALA A 324 -19.47 -19.76 -31.37
C ALA A 324 -19.97 -19.21 -32.71
N ASP A 325 -20.76 -18.13 -32.67
CA ASP A 325 -21.55 -17.64 -33.81
C ASP A 325 -20.69 -17.10 -34.98
N LYS A 326 -20.26 -18.01 -35.86
CA LYS A 326 -19.94 -17.69 -37.27
C LYS A 326 -20.91 -18.37 -38.24
N HIS A 327 -21.90 -19.08 -37.72
CA HIS A 327 -22.92 -19.73 -38.51
C HIS A 327 -24.26 -19.09 -38.18
N VAL A 328 -24.60 -18.11 -39.02
CA VAL A 328 -25.95 -17.56 -39.23
C VAL A 328 -26.99 -18.55 -38.70
N PRO A 329 -27.85 -18.15 -37.73
CA PRO A 329 -28.89 -19.05 -37.24
C PRO A 329 -29.58 -19.67 -38.45
N PRO A 330 -29.82 -21.00 -38.46
CA PRO A 330 -30.60 -21.62 -39.52
C PRO A 330 -31.85 -20.74 -39.69
N PRO A 331 -32.20 -20.32 -40.93
CA PRO A 331 -33.33 -19.42 -41.14
C PRO A 331 -34.49 -19.93 -40.30
N GLU A 332 -35.11 -19.04 -39.51
CA GLU A 332 -36.27 -19.38 -38.69
C GLU A 332 -37.13 -20.32 -39.51
N ILE A 333 -37.28 -21.56 -39.05
CA ILE A 333 -38.18 -22.50 -39.73
C ILE A 333 -39.55 -21.87 -39.53
N LEU A 334 -40.01 -21.16 -40.55
CA LEU A 334 -41.26 -20.45 -40.51
C LEU A 334 -42.31 -21.49 -40.11
N TRP A 335 -43.19 -21.14 -39.18
CA TRP A 335 -44.10 -22.11 -38.54
C TRP A 335 -44.87 -22.98 -39.54
N TYR A 336 -45.08 -22.45 -40.76
CA TYR A 336 -45.72 -23.10 -41.90
C TYR A 336 -44.84 -24.10 -42.68
N GLU A 337 -43.53 -24.12 -42.51
CA GLU A 337 -42.61 -25.10 -43.10
C GLU A 337 -42.47 -26.38 -42.28
N THR A 338 -43.02 -26.40 -41.06
CA THR A 338 -43.06 -27.59 -40.21
C THR A 338 -44.02 -28.65 -40.77
N LYS A 339 -43.70 -29.94 -40.59
CA LYS A 339 -44.53 -31.06 -41.09
C LYS A 339 -46.00 -31.00 -40.64
N ALA A 340 -46.25 -30.49 -39.44
CA ALA A 340 -47.60 -30.39 -38.88
C ALA A 340 -48.46 -29.35 -39.61
N ASN A 341 -47.87 -28.19 -39.96
CA ASN A 341 -48.60 -27.04 -40.47
C ASN A 341 -48.51 -26.87 -41.99
N LYS A 342 -47.52 -27.51 -42.64
CA LYS A 342 -47.29 -27.39 -44.08
C LYS A 342 -48.51 -27.74 -44.92
N LYS A 343 -49.23 -28.81 -44.58
CA LYS A 343 -50.42 -29.24 -45.31
C LYS A 343 -51.53 -28.19 -45.28
N ASP A 344 -51.70 -27.50 -44.16
CA ASP A 344 -52.75 -26.50 -44.02
C ASP A 344 -52.34 -25.16 -44.63
N PHE A 345 -51.06 -24.82 -44.56
CA PHE A 345 -50.52 -23.66 -45.29
C PHE A 345 -50.59 -23.84 -46.80
N ASP A 346 -50.24 -25.01 -47.34
CA ASP A 346 -50.35 -25.32 -48.78
C ASP A 346 -51.81 -25.21 -49.27
N LYS A 347 -52.79 -25.62 -48.44
CA LYS A 347 -54.22 -25.41 -48.74
C LYS A 347 -54.59 -23.94 -48.76
N LEU A 348 -54.08 -23.15 -47.80
CA LEU A 348 -54.33 -21.72 -47.73
C LEU A 348 -53.75 -21.01 -48.96
N GLN A 349 -52.51 -21.33 -49.32
CA GLN A 349 -51.83 -20.79 -50.50
C GLN A 349 -52.61 -21.11 -51.78
N LYS A 350 -53.09 -22.36 -51.92
CA LYS A 350 -53.93 -22.77 -53.06
C LYS A 350 -55.27 -22.02 -53.07
N ALA A 351 -55.92 -21.87 -51.92
CA ALA A 351 -57.19 -21.16 -51.82
C ALA A 351 -57.05 -19.68 -52.20
N VAL A 352 -55.96 -19.02 -51.78
CA VAL A 352 -55.65 -17.63 -52.16
C VAL A 352 -55.37 -17.54 -53.66
N ALA A 353 -54.59 -18.46 -54.23
CA ALA A 353 -54.33 -18.50 -55.68
C ALA A 353 -55.62 -18.67 -56.50
N ASP A 354 -56.50 -19.59 -56.09
CA ASP A 354 -57.80 -19.82 -56.73
C ASP A 354 -58.71 -18.58 -56.62
N LEU A 355 -58.68 -17.89 -55.48
CA LEU A 355 -59.47 -16.67 -55.26
C LEU A 355 -58.98 -15.52 -56.13
N VAL A 356 -57.67 -15.31 -56.23
CA VAL A 356 -57.03 -14.32 -57.12
C VAL A 356 -57.42 -14.59 -58.57
N ALA A 357 -57.31 -15.84 -59.01
CA ALA A 357 -57.65 -16.24 -60.38
C ALA A 357 -59.14 -16.04 -60.71
N LYS A 358 -60.06 -16.33 -59.77
CA LYS A 358 -61.51 -16.19 -59.98
C LYS A 358 -62.01 -14.75 -59.83
N ALA A 359 -61.44 -13.98 -58.91
CA ALA A 359 -61.86 -12.61 -58.64
C ALA A 359 -61.24 -11.60 -59.62
N GLY A 360 -60.17 -11.97 -60.33
CA GLY A 360 -59.43 -11.06 -61.21
C GLY A 360 -58.78 -9.89 -60.46
N LYS A 361 -58.48 -10.07 -59.17
CA LYS A 361 -57.91 -9.06 -58.29
C LYS A 361 -56.46 -9.39 -57.95
N THR A 362 -55.70 -8.39 -57.49
CA THR A 362 -54.32 -8.61 -57.03
C THR A 362 -54.28 -9.35 -55.69
N ILE A 363 -53.12 -9.90 -55.32
CA ILE A 363 -52.94 -10.58 -54.02
C ILE A 363 -53.14 -9.58 -52.88
N GLU A 364 -52.70 -8.33 -53.07
CA GLU A 364 -52.85 -7.23 -52.13
C GLU A 364 -54.32 -6.92 -51.83
N ASP A 365 -55.19 -6.93 -52.86
CA ASP A 365 -56.64 -6.72 -52.68
C ASP A 365 -57.28 -7.84 -51.86
N VAL A 366 -56.84 -9.08 -52.08
CA VAL A 366 -57.32 -10.25 -51.34
C VAL A 366 -56.87 -10.20 -49.88
N LEU A 367 -55.61 -9.82 -49.64
CA LEU A 367 -55.06 -9.65 -48.30
C LEU A 367 -55.72 -8.49 -47.55
N GLN A 368 -56.02 -7.38 -48.24
CA GLN A 368 -56.73 -6.25 -47.66
C GLN A 368 -58.16 -6.63 -47.26
N ALA A 369 -58.89 -7.34 -48.13
CA ALA A 369 -60.24 -7.82 -47.82
C ALA A 369 -60.24 -8.85 -46.67
N LEU A 370 -59.22 -9.73 -46.60
CA LEU A 370 -59.04 -10.64 -45.48
C LEU A 370 -58.72 -9.89 -44.19
N ARG A 371 -57.84 -8.88 -44.22
CA ARG A 371 -57.56 -8.03 -43.05
C ARG A 371 -58.81 -7.32 -42.56
N GLU A 372 -59.62 -6.76 -43.46
CA GLU A 372 -60.89 -6.12 -43.11
C GLU A 372 -61.92 -7.08 -42.50
N LYS A 373 -61.93 -8.34 -42.95
CA LYS A 373 -62.85 -9.39 -42.45
C LYS A 373 -62.36 -10.06 -41.17
N VAL A 374 -61.06 -10.16 -40.96
CA VAL A 374 -60.42 -10.88 -39.84
C VAL A 374 -60.02 -9.92 -38.72
N SER A 375 -59.88 -8.61 -38.99
CA SER A 375 -59.78 -7.61 -37.92
C SER A 375 -61.06 -7.67 -37.08
N PRO A 376 -60.98 -7.96 -35.77
CA PRO A 376 -62.16 -7.85 -34.91
C PRO A 376 -62.64 -6.40 -35.00
N ALA A 377 -63.92 -6.21 -35.30
CA ALA A 377 -64.55 -4.90 -35.31
C ALA A 377 -64.19 -4.20 -33.99
N ALA A 378 -63.38 -3.15 -34.05
CA ALA A 378 -63.08 -2.32 -32.91
C ALA A 378 -64.40 -1.71 -32.45
N HIS A 379 -64.97 -2.24 -31.36
CA HIS A 379 -66.03 -1.57 -30.64
C HIS A 379 -65.49 -0.21 -30.17
N PRO A 380 -66.16 0.92 -30.47
CA PRO A 380 -65.78 2.19 -29.88
C PRO A 380 -66.07 2.10 -28.37
N HIS A 381 -65.02 2.17 -27.55
CA HIS A 381 -65.17 2.38 -26.13
C HIS A 381 -65.85 3.74 -25.91
N HIS A 382 -67.10 3.71 -25.49
CA HIS A 382 -67.75 4.85 -24.86
C HIS A 382 -67.08 5.07 -23.51
N GLU A 383 -66.32 6.16 -23.40
CA GLU A 383 -65.75 6.66 -22.16
C GLU A 383 -66.88 7.32 -21.35
N THR A 384 -67.53 6.55 -20.46
CA THR A 384 -68.45 7.09 -19.46
C THR A 384 -67.66 7.70 -18.32
N ALA A 385 -67.71 9.04 -18.26
CA ALA A 385 -67.27 9.84 -17.14
C ALA A 385 -67.94 9.39 -15.83
N HIS A 386 -67.12 8.99 -14.86
CA HIS A 386 -67.51 8.87 -13.46
C HIS A 386 -66.92 10.04 -12.67
N THR A 387 -67.80 10.95 -12.28
CA THR A 387 -67.60 11.99 -11.26
C THR A 387 -67.51 11.35 -9.87
N PRO A 388 -66.58 11.76 -8.99
CA PRO A 388 -66.75 11.66 -7.54
C PRO A 388 -67.25 12.99 -6.95
N PRO A 389 -67.98 12.96 -5.81
CA PRO A 389 -68.70 14.10 -5.28
C PRO A 389 -67.85 15.02 -4.40
N ASP A 390 -68.35 16.25 -4.28
CA ASP A 390 -67.96 17.31 -3.37
C ASP A 390 -67.63 16.84 -1.95
N HIS A 391 -66.49 17.32 -1.44
CA HIS A 391 -66.37 17.73 -0.05
C HIS A 391 -65.65 19.08 0.03
N GLU A 392 -66.42 20.09 0.45
CA GLU A 392 -65.96 21.37 0.97
C GLU A 392 -64.99 21.16 2.16
N HIS A 393 -63.83 21.84 2.15
CA HIS A 393 -63.43 22.74 3.24
C HIS A 393 -62.12 23.49 2.92
N ALA A 394 -62.27 24.81 2.78
CA ALA A 394 -61.44 25.89 3.32
C ALA A 394 -59.91 25.99 3.04
N ALA A 395 -59.60 27.09 2.33
CA ALA A 395 -58.47 28.01 2.53
C ALA A 395 -57.04 27.56 2.12
N SER A 396 -56.52 28.14 1.04
CA SER A 396 -55.54 29.24 1.10
C SER A 396 -54.96 29.55 -0.29
N HIS A 397 -54.54 30.79 -0.48
CA HIS A 397 -54.14 31.44 -1.73
C HIS A 397 -53.04 30.75 -2.55
N GLY A 398 -53.15 30.84 -3.87
CA GLY A 398 -52.05 30.54 -4.80
C GLY A 398 -52.50 30.53 -6.26
N GLN A 399 -52.52 31.70 -6.87
CA GLN A 399 -52.79 31.96 -8.28
C GLN A 399 -51.81 31.16 -9.19
N PRO A 400 -52.27 30.36 -10.17
CA PRO A 400 -51.36 29.76 -11.13
C PRO A 400 -50.96 30.82 -12.17
N GLU A 401 -49.77 31.40 -11.99
CA GLU A 401 -49.06 32.04 -13.10
C GLU A 401 -48.81 30.99 -14.18
N HIS A 402 -49.38 31.22 -15.36
CA HIS A 402 -49.00 30.52 -16.58
C HIS A 402 -47.52 30.78 -16.87
N THR A 403 -46.65 29.90 -16.37
CA THR A 403 -45.25 29.86 -16.81
C THR A 403 -45.22 29.37 -18.25
N PRO A 404 -44.66 30.15 -19.21
CA PRO A 404 -44.48 29.68 -20.57
C PRO A 404 -43.60 28.42 -20.54
N ALA A 405 -44.05 27.35 -21.19
CA ALA A 405 -43.26 26.13 -21.35
C ALA A 405 -41.91 26.49 -21.98
N ALA A 406 -40.83 26.22 -21.24
CA ALA A 406 -39.48 26.50 -21.71
C ALA A 406 -39.25 25.78 -23.06
N PRO A 407 -38.66 26.46 -24.06
CA PRO A 407 -38.34 25.84 -25.34
C PRO A 407 -37.41 24.65 -25.09
N ALA A 408 -37.80 23.46 -25.58
CA ALA A 408 -36.96 22.28 -25.50
C ALA A 408 -35.62 22.57 -26.16
N THR A 409 -34.53 22.56 -25.39
CA THR A 409 -33.18 22.75 -25.90
C THR A 409 -32.89 21.69 -26.96
N SER A 410 -32.66 22.11 -28.20
CA SER A 410 -32.29 21.17 -29.26
C SER A 410 -30.95 20.50 -28.95
N HIS A 411 -30.81 19.21 -29.28
CA HIS A 411 -29.57 18.45 -29.06
C HIS A 411 -28.32 19.14 -29.66
N ALA A 412 -28.47 19.80 -30.80
CA ALA A 412 -27.38 20.55 -31.44
C ALA A 412 -26.93 21.74 -30.58
N ALA A 413 -27.87 22.53 -30.06
CA ALA A 413 -27.55 23.65 -29.17
C ALA A 413 -26.91 23.18 -27.86
N LEU A 414 -27.36 22.05 -27.30
CA LEU A 414 -26.73 21.47 -26.11
C LEU A 414 -25.30 21.04 -26.40
N ARG A 415 -25.07 20.35 -27.52
CA ARG A 415 -23.72 19.91 -27.95
C ARG A 415 -22.76 21.08 -28.08
N ASP A 416 -23.19 22.16 -28.73
CA ASP A 416 -22.38 23.37 -28.91
C ASP A 416 -22.06 24.02 -27.55
N ALA A 417 -23.04 24.08 -26.65
CA ALA A 417 -22.84 24.60 -25.30
C ALA A 417 -21.86 23.75 -24.45
N ILE A 418 -21.91 22.41 -24.57
CA ILE A 418 -20.95 21.52 -23.88
C ILE A 418 -19.53 21.75 -24.43
N HIS A 419 -19.38 21.91 -25.75
CA HIS A 419 -18.08 22.17 -26.37
C HIS A 419 -17.50 23.53 -25.93
N GLU A 420 -18.31 24.59 -25.96
CA GLU A 420 -17.90 25.92 -25.52
C GLU A 420 -17.51 25.94 -24.03
N ALA A 421 -18.30 25.27 -23.18
CA ALA A 421 -17.98 25.11 -21.76
C ALA A 421 -16.65 24.36 -21.54
N TYR A 422 -16.39 23.33 -22.33
CA TYR A 422 -15.13 22.57 -22.28
C TYR A 422 -13.93 23.43 -22.70
N ASP A 423 -14.05 24.18 -23.81
CA ASP A 423 -13.00 25.08 -24.29
C ASP A 423 -12.70 26.18 -23.26
N ASN A 424 -13.74 26.76 -22.64
CA ASN A 424 -13.61 27.75 -21.57
C ASN A 424 -12.87 27.18 -20.35
N LEU A 425 -13.21 25.95 -19.93
CA LEU A 425 -12.52 25.28 -18.82
C LEU A 425 -11.05 24.98 -19.16
N CYS A 426 -10.72 24.63 -20.40
CA CYS A 426 -9.34 24.40 -20.82
C CYS A 426 -8.43 25.65 -20.77
N LEU A 427 -8.99 26.85 -20.61
CA LEU A 427 -8.21 28.08 -20.40
C LEU A 427 -7.59 28.17 -18.99
N PHE A 428 -8.13 27.45 -18.01
CA PHE A 428 -7.61 27.45 -16.64
C PHE A 428 -6.38 26.53 -16.52
N GLU A 429 -5.41 26.93 -15.69
CA GLU A 429 -4.14 26.21 -15.56
C GLU A 429 -4.31 24.75 -15.09
N GLU A 430 -5.29 24.51 -14.22
CA GLU A 430 -5.66 23.17 -13.72
C GLU A 430 -6.12 22.21 -14.84
N PHE A 431 -6.57 22.71 -16.00
CA PHE A 431 -7.05 21.89 -17.13
C PHE A 431 -6.14 21.96 -18.36
N ARG A 432 -4.87 22.42 -18.23
CA ARG A 432 -3.91 22.47 -19.36
C ARG A 432 -3.71 21.15 -20.09
N HIS A 433 -3.93 20.03 -19.39
CA HIS A 433 -3.80 18.68 -19.92
C HIS A 433 -5.09 18.19 -20.62
N LYS A 434 -6.08 19.07 -20.83
CA LYS A 434 -7.34 18.81 -21.54
C LYS A 434 -8.22 17.73 -20.91
N MET A 435 -8.02 17.41 -19.63
CA MET A 435 -8.87 16.47 -18.90
C MET A 435 -9.73 17.26 -17.93
N VAL A 436 -11.02 17.39 -18.26
CA VAL A 436 -11.97 18.22 -17.51
C VAL A 436 -12.88 17.34 -16.67
N GLU A 437 -13.14 17.73 -15.42
CA GLU A 437 -14.08 17.03 -14.53
C GLU A 437 -15.52 17.18 -15.05
N ILE A 438 -16.25 16.06 -15.18
CA ILE A 438 -17.65 16.04 -15.66
C ILE A 438 -18.57 16.93 -14.80
N PRO A 439 -18.49 16.93 -13.45
CA PRO A 439 -19.29 17.84 -12.63
C PRO A 439 -19.04 19.32 -12.93
N ARG A 440 -17.78 19.73 -13.11
CA ARG A 440 -17.45 21.11 -13.46
C ARG A 440 -17.93 21.47 -14.86
N LEU A 441 -17.78 20.56 -15.82
CA LEU A 441 -18.30 20.74 -17.18
C LEU A 441 -19.81 20.91 -17.18
N TYR A 442 -20.54 20.13 -16.37
CA TYR A 442 -21.98 20.27 -16.20
C TYR A 442 -22.35 21.66 -15.69
N HIS A 443 -21.71 22.12 -14.61
CA HIS A 443 -21.99 23.44 -14.04
C HIS A 443 -21.70 24.57 -15.01
N GLU A 444 -20.60 24.48 -15.76
CA GLU A 444 -20.27 25.49 -16.77
C GLU A 444 -21.31 25.47 -17.90
N THR A 445 -21.70 24.29 -18.40
CA THR A 445 -22.75 24.15 -19.43
C THR A 445 -24.10 24.69 -18.94
N ALA A 446 -24.46 24.43 -17.67
CA ALA A 446 -25.71 24.88 -17.07
C ALA A 446 -25.83 26.41 -16.93
N LYS A 447 -24.71 27.15 -16.97
CA LYS A 447 -24.73 28.62 -17.06
C LYS A 447 -25.26 29.11 -18.41
N HIS A 448 -25.05 28.33 -19.47
CA HIS A 448 -25.47 28.66 -20.84
C HIS A 448 -26.83 28.05 -21.21
N VAL A 449 -27.17 26.89 -20.63
CA VAL A 449 -28.42 26.18 -20.90
C VAL A 449 -29.29 26.16 -19.63
N HIS A 450 -30.20 27.12 -19.53
CA HIS A 450 -31.13 27.21 -18.41
C HIS A 450 -32.04 25.98 -18.33
N GLY A 451 -32.11 25.36 -17.16
CA GLY A 451 -32.93 24.17 -16.92
C GLY A 451 -32.33 22.86 -17.45
N LEU A 452 -31.02 22.84 -17.77
CA LEU A 452 -30.32 21.62 -18.13
C LEU A 452 -30.49 20.54 -17.05
N LYS A 453 -30.99 19.37 -17.44
CA LYS A 453 -31.07 18.20 -16.55
C LYS A 453 -29.80 17.38 -16.68
N VAL A 454 -29.37 16.78 -15.56
CA VAL A 454 -28.19 15.90 -15.50
C VAL A 454 -28.30 14.74 -16.50
N ALA A 455 -29.48 14.12 -16.61
CA ALA A 455 -29.71 13.02 -17.54
C ALA A 455 -29.53 13.41 -19.01
N ASP A 456 -30.02 14.59 -19.41
CA ASP A 456 -29.90 15.09 -20.79
C ASP A 456 -28.42 15.37 -21.14
N PHE A 457 -27.68 15.93 -20.18
CA PHE A 457 -26.25 16.16 -20.30
C PHE A 457 -25.46 14.84 -20.40
N HIS A 458 -25.73 13.85 -19.54
CA HIS A 458 -25.10 12.53 -19.58
C HIS A 458 -25.36 11.82 -20.92
N ASN A 459 -26.60 11.81 -21.38
CA ASN A 459 -26.97 11.20 -22.66
C ASN A 459 -26.19 11.83 -23.84
N GLU A 460 -26.03 13.16 -23.86
CA GLU A 460 -25.28 13.82 -24.94
C GLU A 460 -23.77 13.54 -24.84
N LEU A 461 -23.18 13.47 -23.63
CA LEU A 461 -21.78 13.06 -23.46
C LEU A 461 -21.53 11.62 -23.92
N GLU A 462 -22.41 10.68 -23.57
CA GLU A 462 -22.30 9.28 -24.03
C GLU A 462 -22.45 9.16 -25.54
N LYS A 463 -23.33 9.96 -26.14
CA LYS A 463 -23.49 10.05 -27.59
C LYS A 463 -22.21 10.58 -28.25
N LEU A 464 -21.62 11.65 -27.73
CA LEU A 464 -20.35 12.21 -28.22
C LEU A 464 -19.18 11.23 -28.07
N ASN A 465 -19.15 10.45 -26.98
CA ASN A 465 -18.16 9.37 -26.78
C ASN A 465 -18.33 8.26 -27.82
N THR A 466 -19.58 7.86 -28.10
CA THR A 466 -19.90 6.86 -29.13
C THR A 466 -19.53 7.35 -30.53
N GLU A 467 -19.74 8.63 -30.82
CA GLU A 467 -19.31 9.32 -32.05
C GLU A 467 -17.79 9.57 -32.12
N ARG A 468 -17.03 9.19 -31.07
CA ARG A 468 -15.58 9.42 -30.91
C ARG A 468 -15.17 10.90 -30.99
N LYS A 469 -16.05 11.81 -30.61
CA LYS A 469 -15.76 13.25 -30.49
C LYS A 469 -15.07 13.60 -29.17
N LEU A 470 -15.26 12.78 -28.15
CA LEU A 470 -14.58 12.86 -26.87
C LEU A 470 -14.26 11.46 -26.34
N GLU A 471 -13.45 11.39 -25.30
CA GLU A 471 -13.20 10.19 -24.49
C GLU A 471 -13.64 10.43 -23.05
N LEU A 472 -14.34 9.44 -22.48
CA LEU A 472 -14.67 9.42 -21.06
C LEU A 472 -13.59 8.65 -20.29
N HIS A 473 -13.04 9.25 -19.24
CA HIS A 473 -11.99 8.66 -18.41
C HIS A 473 -12.51 8.31 -17.01
N LYS A 474 -12.13 7.12 -16.55
CA LYS A 474 -12.51 6.59 -15.23
C LYS A 474 -11.71 7.25 -14.10
N LEU A 475 -12.37 7.45 -12.95
CA LEU A 475 -11.70 7.77 -11.70
C LEU A 475 -11.34 6.47 -10.96
N SER A 476 -10.06 6.26 -10.68
CA SER A 476 -9.59 5.05 -9.97
C SER A 476 -10.07 5.02 -8.51
N GLU A 477 -10.10 6.17 -7.85
CA GLU A 477 -10.46 6.30 -6.44
C GLU A 477 -11.85 6.93 -6.29
N VAL A 478 -12.90 6.10 -6.36
CA VAL A 478 -14.31 6.54 -6.35
C VAL A 478 -14.66 7.40 -5.11
N HIS A 479 -14.00 7.15 -3.97
CA HIS A 479 -14.23 7.90 -2.73
C HIS A 479 -13.71 9.35 -2.79
N MET A 480 -12.85 9.70 -3.75
CA MET A 480 -12.37 11.07 -3.97
C MET A 480 -13.31 11.90 -4.86
N ALA A 481 -14.34 11.28 -5.46
CA ALA A 481 -15.28 11.98 -6.34
C ALA A 481 -16.09 13.03 -5.58
N LYS A 482 -15.90 14.31 -5.93
CA LYS A 482 -16.81 15.37 -5.51
C LYS A 482 -18.07 15.31 -6.35
N GLU A 483 -19.24 15.47 -5.74
CA GLU A 483 -20.53 15.49 -6.47
C GLU A 483 -20.74 14.27 -7.38
N ARG A 484 -20.55 13.06 -6.81
CA ARG A 484 -20.66 11.78 -7.53
C ARG A 484 -21.94 11.66 -8.37
N ASN A 485 -23.04 12.26 -7.95
CA ASN A 485 -24.32 12.26 -8.66
C ASN A 485 -24.31 12.98 -10.02
N LEU A 486 -23.28 13.78 -10.32
CA LEU A 486 -23.08 14.43 -11.62
C LEU A 486 -22.12 13.67 -12.54
N ALA A 487 -21.45 12.63 -12.04
CA ALA A 487 -20.60 11.75 -12.84
C ALA A 487 -21.43 10.66 -13.53
N ILE A 488 -20.86 9.98 -14.53
CA ILE A 488 -21.53 8.90 -15.27
C ILE A 488 -21.10 7.56 -14.67
N GLU A 489 -22.06 6.82 -14.10
CA GLU A 489 -21.84 5.49 -13.52
C GLU A 489 -22.33 4.41 -14.49
N ARG A 490 -21.41 3.53 -14.92
CA ARG A 490 -21.72 2.47 -15.88
C ARG A 490 -20.81 1.26 -15.65
N ASP A 491 -21.40 0.07 -15.61
CA ASP A 491 -20.69 -1.21 -15.47
C ASP A 491 -19.73 -1.20 -14.26
N ASP A 492 -20.20 -0.71 -13.10
CA ASP A 492 -19.43 -0.52 -11.85
C ASP A 492 -18.22 0.42 -11.98
N ARG A 493 -18.16 1.24 -13.03
CA ARG A 493 -17.12 2.26 -13.25
C ARG A 493 -17.71 3.65 -13.15
N LEU A 494 -16.98 4.54 -12.47
CA LEU A 494 -17.30 5.96 -12.41
C LEU A 494 -16.45 6.72 -13.43
N TYR A 495 -17.07 7.16 -14.52
CA TYR A 495 -16.46 8.09 -15.46
C TYR A 495 -16.61 9.50 -14.89
N TYR A 496 -15.47 10.14 -14.64
CA TYR A 496 -15.41 11.41 -13.92
C TYR A 496 -14.75 12.51 -14.72
N TYR A 497 -13.96 12.15 -15.73
CA TYR A 497 -13.27 13.11 -16.58
C TYR A 497 -13.64 12.91 -18.04
N VAL A 498 -13.51 13.99 -18.81
CA VAL A 498 -13.71 14.02 -20.25
C VAL A 498 -12.52 14.68 -20.94
N MET A 499 -12.14 14.15 -22.10
CA MET A 499 -11.13 14.70 -22.98
C MET A 499 -11.70 14.82 -24.40
N TRP A 500 -11.73 16.03 -24.94
CA TRP A 500 -12.21 16.26 -26.30
C TRP A 500 -11.11 15.94 -27.33
N LYS A 501 -11.48 15.30 -28.45
CA LYS A 501 -10.54 14.86 -29.49
C LYS A 501 -10.33 15.86 -30.62
#